data_AF-B8IH30-F1
#
_entry.id   AF-B8IH30-F1
#
_cell.length_a   1.000
_cell.length_b   1.000
_cell.length_c   1.000
_cell.angle_alpha   90.00
_cell.angle_beta   90.00
_cell.angle_gamma   90.00
#
_symmetry.space_group_name_H-M   'P 1'
#
loop_
_entity.id
_entity.type
_entity.pdbx_description
1 polymer ?
#
loop_
_entity_poly.entity_id
_entity_poly.type
_entity_poly.pdbx_seq_one_letter_code
_entity_poly.pdbx_strand_id
1 'polypeptide(L)'
;MSTHPGRSADEWAGIIAEAYAAETRPPLTRHLREEVRVIVAEALREAEAADSPDAEWCERVNLVLDRSEMSLHAAVGPRLAAIDDAAGSAVMVHRSEAGRPLRPFGGQ
;
A
#
# COMPACT_ATOMS: atom_id res chain seq x y z
N MET A 1 -4.99 20.06 4.24
CA MET A 1 -3.54 20.40 4.19
C MET A 1 -2.92 19.09 3.77
N SER A 2 -2.34 18.98 2.58
CA SER A 2 -1.86 17.72 2.02
C SER A 2 -1.04 16.97 3.06
N THR A 3 -1.55 15.83 3.52
CA THR A 3 -1.01 15.05 4.65
C THR A 3 0.40 14.50 4.38
N HIS A 4 0.88 14.57 3.14
CA HIS A 4 2.22 14.17 2.71
C HIS A 4 2.91 15.33 1.97
N PRO A 5 3.73 16.16 2.64
CA PRO A 5 4.35 17.34 2.02
C PRO A 5 5.48 17.02 1.02
N GLY A 6 5.87 15.75 0.86
CA GLY A 6 7.06 15.38 0.09
C GLY A 6 6.83 14.78 -1.31
N ARG A 7 5.72 14.08 -1.57
CA ARG A 7 5.53 13.25 -2.78
C ARG A 7 4.09 13.20 -3.25
N SER A 8 3.91 13.12 -4.57
CA SER A 8 2.58 13.00 -5.19
C SER A 8 2.01 11.58 -5.05
N ALA A 9 0.68 11.39 -5.15
CA ALA A 9 0.06 10.05 -5.18
C ALA A 9 0.69 9.09 -6.21
N ASP A 10 1.15 9.60 -7.36
CA ASP A 10 1.80 8.76 -8.38
C ASP A 10 3.15 8.19 -7.89
N GLU A 11 3.92 9.00 -7.16
CA GLU A 11 5.20 8.58 -6.58
C GLU A 11 4.96 7.56 -5.48
N TRP A 12 3.98 7.81 -4.60
CA TRP A 12 3.57 6.87 -3.57
C TRP A 12 3.07 5.55 -4.15
N ALA A 13 2.30 5.60 -5.23
CA ALA A 13 1.85 4.41 -5.92
C ALA A 13 3.01 3.58 -6.46
N GLY A 14 4.04 4.24 -7.00
CA GLY A 14 5.27 3.56 -7.42
C GLY A 14 5.97 2.86 -6.26
N ILE A 15 6.15 3.55 -5.13
CA ILE A 15 6.80 3.00 -3.93
C ILE A 15 6.02 1.79 -3.38
N ILE A 16 4.69 1.92 -3.25
CA ILE A 16 3.83 0.87 -2.72
C ILE A 16 3.79 -0.32 -3.68
N ALA A 17 3.68 -0.11 -4.99
CA ALA A 17 3.64 -1.19 -5.97
C ALA A 17 4.96 -1.99 -5.99
N GLU A 18 6.10 -1.32 -5.89
CA GLU A 18 7.41 -1.99 -5.80
C GLU A 18 7.56 -2.76 -4.48
N ALA A 19 7.16 -2.17 -3.34
CA ALA A 19 7.16 -2.85 -2.05
C ALA A 19 6.22 -4.08 -2.05
N TYR A 20 5.03 -3.94 -2.63
CA TYR A 20 4.08 -5.03 -2.81
C TYR A 20 4.69 -6.15 -3.66
N ALA A 21 5.31 -5.82 -4.79
CA ALA A 21 5.90 -6.79 -5.70
C ALA A 21 7.12 -7.51 -5.12
N ALA A 22 7.90 -6.84 -4.28
CA ALA A 22 9.07 -7.42 -3.60
C ALA A 22 8.68 -8.50 -2.58
N GLU A 23 7.56 -8.32 -1.90
CA GLU A 23 7.07 -9.21 -0.86
C GLU A 23 6.04 -10.25 -1.37
N THR A 24 5.39 -9.99 -2.50
CA THR A 24 4.44 -10.92 -3.13
C THR A 24 5.15 -12.15 -3.70
N ARG A 25 4.60 -13.34 -3.43
CA ARG A 25 5.10 -14.61 -3.98
C ARG A 25 3.95 -15.44 -4.56
N PRO A 26 4.03 -15.91 -5.82
CA PRO A 26 5.15 -15.80 -6.78
C PRO A 26 5.36 -14.36 -7.30
N PRO A 27 6.54 -14.06 -7.88
CA PRO A 27 6.86 -12.71 -8.34
C PRO A 27 5.87 -12.24 -9.41
N LEU A 28 5.42 -10.99 -9.26
CA LEU A 28 4.47 -10.38 -10.20
C LEU A 28 5.13 -10.14 -11.57
N THR A 29 4.39 -10.45 -12.63
CA THR A 29 4.80 -10.08 -13.99
C THR A 29 4.84 -8.56 -14.12
N ARG A 30 5.57 -8.05 -15.12
CA ARG A 30 5.65 -6.60 -15.38
C ARG A 30 4.26 -5.98 -15.57
N HIS A 31 3.39 -6.67 -16.30
CA HIS A 31 2.02 -6.23 -16.53
C HIS A 31 1.23 -6.11 -15.21
N LEU A 32 1.32 -7.11 -14.32
CA LEU A 32 0.64 -7.06 -13.02
C LEU A 32 1.18 -5.95 -12.11
N ARG A 33 2.47 -5.65 -12.18
CA ARG A 33 3.07 -4.52 -11.45
C ARG A 33 2.55 -3.17 -11.95
N GLU A 34 2.41 -3.01 -13.25
CA GLU A 34 1.82 -1.80 -13.84
C GLU A 34 0.36 -1.64 -13.44
N GLU A 35 -0.44 -2.72 -13.50
CA GLU A 35 -1.85 -2.71 -13.05
C GLU A 35 -1.96 -2.34 -11.56
N VAL A 36 -1.13 -2.94 -10.69
CA VAL A 36 -1.10 -2.62 -9.25
C VAL A 36 -0.72 -1.15 -9.03
N ARG A 37 0.25 -0.62 -9.77
CA ARG A 37 0.61 0.80 -9.68
C ARG A 37 -0.55 1.71 -10.06
N VAL A 38 -1.28 1.40 -11.12
CA VAL A 38 -2.42 2.21 -11.59
C VAL A 38 -3.54 2.24 -10.55
N ILE A 39 -4.00 1.07 -10.08
CA ILE A 39 -5.10 1.01 -9.10
C ILE A 39 -4.73 1.67 -7.77
N VAL A 40 -3.46 1.58 -7.35
CA VAL A 40 -2.98 2.22 -6.13
C VAL A 40 -2.92 3.74 -6.32
N ALA A 41 -2.45 4.22 -7.48
CA ALA A 41 -2.45 5.65 -7.78
C ALA A 41 -3.85 6.25 -7.78
N GLU A 42 -4.85 5.52 -8.31
CA GLU A 42 -6.25 5.94 -8.27
C GLU A 42 -6.76 6.02 -6.81
N ALA A 43 -6.53 4.98 -6.01
CA ALA A 43 -6.95 4.96 -4.61
C ALA A 43 -6.32 6.10 -3.78
N LEU A 44 -5.03 6.39 -4.02
CA LEU A 44 -4.33 7.49 -3.36
C LEU A 44 -4.87 8.85 -3.81
N ARG A 45 -5.13 9.04 -5.12
CA ARG A 45 -5.73 10.29 -5.63
C ARG A 45 -7.11 10.55 -5.04
N GLU A 46 -7.93 9.51 -4.89
CA GLU A 46 -9.24 9.66 -4.24
C GLU A 46 -9.09 10.02 -2.76
N ALA A 47 -8.13 9.41 -2.06
CA ALA A 47 -7.84 9.72 -0.66
C ALA A 47 -7.28 11.14 -0.47
N GLU A 48 -6.42 11.60 -1.39
CA GLU A 48 -5.94 12.99 -1.47
C GLU A 48 -7.09 13.97 -1.72
N ALA A 49 -7.95 13.67 -2.70
CA ALA A 49 -9.10 14.50 -3.03
C ALA A 49 -10.09 14.62 -1.86
N ALA A 50 -10.17 13.58 -1.03
CA ALA A 50 -10.99 13.54 0.17
C ALA A 50 -10.29 14.12 1.43
N ASP A 51 -9.06 14.64 1.33
CA ASP A 51 -8.22 15.10 2.47
C ASP A 51 -8.22 14.07 3.62
N SER A 52 -8.20 12.78 3.27
CA SER A 52 -8.37 11.68 4.23
C SER A 52 -7.10 11.45 5.06
N PRO A 53 -7.23 10.97 6.31
CA PRO A 53 -6.10 10.59 7.15
C PRO A 53 -5.38 9.35 6.62
N ASP A 54 -4.13 9.16 7.03
CA ASP A 54 -3.24 8.07 6.56
C ASP A 54 -3.83 6.67 6.78
N ALA A 55 -4.61 6.49 7.84
CA ALA A 55 -5.31 5.24 8.11
C ALA A 55 -6.32 4.88 7.01
N GLU A 56 -7.07 5.87 6.51
CA GLU A 56 -7.99 5.69 5.38
C GLU A 56 -7.25 5.47 4.07
N TRP A 57 -6.07 6.09 3.88
CA TRP A 57 -5.23 5.80 2.71
C TRP A 57 -4.81 4.33 2.69
N CYS A 58 -4.32 3.82 3.83
CA CYS A 58 -3.94 2.43 3.98
C CYS A 58 -5.13 1.50 3.73
N GLU A 59 -6.32 1.82 4.26
CA GLU A 59 -7.53 1.03 4.03
C GLU A 59 -7.95 1.01 2.57
N ARG A 60 -7.98 2.17 1.89
CA ARG A 60 -8.32 2.27 0.45
C ARG A 60 -7.35 1.48 -0.42
N VAL A 61 -6.05 1.60 -0.17
CA VAL A 61 -5.02 0.84 -0.88
C VAL A 61 -5.21 -0.66 -0.67
N ASN A 62 -5.43 -1.11 0.57
CA ASN A 62 -5.68 -2.52 0.86
C ASN A 62 -6.97 -3.04 0.20
N LEU A 63 -8.02 -2.23 0.10
CA LEU A 63 -9.26 -2.59 -0.60
C LEU A 63 -9.05 -2.82 -2.10
N VAL A 64 -8.31 -1.93 -2.77
CA VAL A 64 -8.03 -2.11 -4.21
C VAL A 64 -7.08 -3.28 -4.46
N LEU A 65 -6.11 -3.52 -3.57
CA LEU A 65 -5.25 -4.69 -3.63
C LEU A 65 -6.06 -5.99 -3.46
N ASP A 66 -6.95 -6.08 -2.47
CA ASP A 66 -7.78 -7.29 -2.23
C ASP A 66 -8.72 -7.58 -3.41
N ARG A 67 -9.31 -6.53 -4.01
CA ARG A 67 -10.10 -6.68 -5.25
C ARG A 67 -9.25 -7.21 -6.41
N SER A 68 -8.03 -6.71 -6.56
CA SER A 68 -7.12 -7.17 -7.61
C SER A 68 -6.65 -8.59 -7.38
N GLU A 69 -6.38 -9.00 -6.14
CA GLU A 69 -6.07 -10.40 -5.78
C GLU A 69 -7.23 -11.34 -6.18
N MET A 70 -8.48 -10.95 -5.89
CA MET A 70 -9.66 -11.71 -6.31
C MET A 70 -9.77 -11.85 -7.83
N SER A 71 -9.50 -10.77 -8.56
CA SER A 71 -9.59 -10.73 -10.04
C SER A 71 -8.46 -11.53 -10.70
N LEU A 72 -7.25 -11.42 -10.17
CA LEU A 72 -6.04 -11.98 -10.78
C LEU A 72 -5.84 -13.47 -10.47
N HIS A 73 -6.57 -14.03 -9.49
CA HIS A 73 -6.29 -15.36 -8.90
C HIS A 73 -4.80 -15.54 -8.52
N ALA A 74 -4.10 -14.41 -8.42
CA ALA A 74 -2.68 -14.31 -8.19
C ALA A 74 -2.52 -14.19 -6.68
N ALA A 75 -1.52 -14.91 -6.16
CA ALA A 75 -1.34 -15.18 -4.75
C ALA A 75 -1.61 -13.99 -3.82
N VAL A 76 -2.12 -14.33 -2.64
CA VAL A 76 -2.34 -13.41 -1.53
C VAL A 76 -1.03 -12.68 -1.19
N GLY A 77 -0.98 -11.40 -1.51
CA GLY A 77 0.13 -10.51 -1.26
C GLY A 77 0.11 -9.89 0.14
N PRO A 78 1.13 -9.09 0.46
CA PRO A 78 1.20 -8.32 1.70
C PRO A 78 0.17 -7.18 1.71
N ARG A 79 -0.14 -6.68 2.90
CA ARG A 79 -1.00 -5.51 3.12
C ARG A 79 -0.17 -4.30 3.49
N LEU A 80 -0.64 -3.12 3.09
CA LEU A 80 -0.06 -1.85 3.52
C LEU A 80 -0.42 -1.61 4.99
N ALA A 81 0.58 -1.59 5.87
CA ALA A 81 0.41 -1.29 7.30
C ALA A 81 0.53 0.20 7.60
N ALA A 82 1.51 0.86 6.98
CA ALA A 82 1.76 2.28 7.19
C ALA A 82 2.52 2.87 6.00
N ILE A 83 2.35 4.16 5.79
CA ILE A 83 3.15 4.97 4.87
C ILE A 83 4.11 5.78 5.73
N ASP A 84 5.42 5.59 5.55
CA ASP A 84 6.45 6.34 6.26
C ASP A 84 6.94 7.48 5.37
N ASP A 85 6.33 8.66 5.52
CA ASP A 85 6.67 9.85 4.73
C ASP A 85 8.13 10.28 4.91
N ALA A 86 8.64 10.20 6.15
CA ALA A 86 9.99 10.61 6.52
C ALA A 86 11.07 9.74 5.85
N ALA A 87 10.85 8.43 5.77
CA ALA A 87 11.72 7.48 5.08
C ALA A 87 11.41 7.39 3.58
N GLY A 88 10.24 7.83 3.16
CA GLY A 88 9.74 7.63 1.79
C GLY A 88 9.54 6.17 1.44
N SER A 89 9.00 5.40 2.39
CA SER A 89 8.83 3.97 2.24
C SER A 89 7.43 3.53 2.66
N ALA A 90 6.94 2.47 2.02
CA ALA A 90 5.69 1.83 2.38
C ALA A 90 5.98 0.60 3.23
N VAL A 91 5.41 0.53 4.43
CA VAL A 91 5.54 -0.61 5.32
C VAL A 91 4.51 -1.64 4.92
N MET A 92 4.98 -2.72 4.30
CA MET A 92 4.18 -3.88 3.92
C MET A 92 4.28 -4.94 5.02
N VAL A 93 3.17 -5.61 5.31
CA VAL A 93 3.12 -6.71 6.29
C VAL A 93 2.33 -7.87 5.72
N HIS A 94 2.76 -9.09 6.01
CA HIS A 94 1.96 -10.27 5.69
C HIS A 94 0.60 -10.21 6.40
N ARG A 95 -0.46 -10.73 5.76
CA ARG A 95 -1.82 -10.77 6.36
C ARG A 95 -1.88 -11.37 7.77
N SER A 96 -1.02 -12.35 8.06
CA SER A 96 -0.90 -12.96 9.39
C SER A 96 -0.46 -11.97 10.48
N GLU A 97 0.22 -10.89 10.11
CA GLU A 97 0.68 -9.83 11.00
C GLU A 97 -0.20 -8.57 10.94
N ALA A 98 -0.88 -8.33 9.81
CA ALA A 98 -1.82 -7.21 9.63
C ALA A 98 -2.99 -7.21 10.63
N GLY A 99 -3.37 -8.38 11.18
CA GLY A 99 -4.41 -8.51 12.21
C GLY A 99 -3.91 -8.39 13.64
N ARG A 100 -2.60 -8.22 13.85
CA ARG A 100 -2.02 -8.08 15.18
C ARG A 100 -1.90 -6.58 15.49
N PRO A 101 -2.44 -6.09 16.62
CA PRO A 101 -2.22 -4.70 17.00
C PRO A 101 -0.72 -4.45 17.01
N LEU A 102 -0.28 -3.47 16.22
CA LEU A 102 1.10 -2.99 16.22
C LEU A 102 1.44 -2.68 17.68
N ARG A 103 2.18 -3.56 18.35
CA ARG A 103 2.61 -3.31 19.72
C ARG A 103 3.40 -2.01 19.65
N PRO A 104 3.08 -0.99 20.47
CA PRO A 104 3.93 0.18 20.53
C PRO A 104 5.33 -0.31 20.90
N PHE A 105 6.33 0.14 20.15
CA PHE A 105 7.73 -0.07 20.48
C PHE A 105 7.95 0.32 21.94
N GLY A 106 8.12 -0.68 22.80
CA GLY A 106 8.29 -0.52 24.23
C GLY A 106 9.25 -1.60 24.74
N GLY A 107 10.43 -1.16 25.18
CA GLY A 107 11.45 -1.95 25.86
C GLY A 107 12.83 -1.71 25.23
N GLN A 108 13.80 -1.11 25.90
CA GLN A 108 13.97 -0.71 27.30
C GLN A 108 14.87 0.53 27.34
#